data_AF-A0A151E7E6-F1
#
_entry.id   AF-A0A151E7E6-F1
#
_cell.length_a   1.000
_cell.length_b   1.000
_cell.length_c   1.000
_cell.angle_alpha   90.00
_cell.angle_beta   90.00
_cell.angle_gamma   90.00
#
_symmetry.space_group_name_H-M   'P 1'
#
loop_
_entity.id
_entity.type
_entity.pdbx_description
1 polymer ?
#
loop_
_entity_poly.entity_id
_entity_poly.type
_entity_poly.pdbx_seq_one_letter_code
_entity_poly.pdbx_strand_id
1 'polypeptide(L)' 'MVKEQKEHRSVRLDKVHWKLLDELTPFYGSSAPEVVRNIVLMWLHDNLGSRTIDELKQNNAIVLGKRK' A
#
# COMPACT_ATOMS: atom_id res chain seq x y z
N MET A 1 -2.31 14.74 -20.67
CA MET A 1 -2.36 14.03 -19.37
C MET A 1 -1.84 12.62 -19.58
N VAL A 2 -0.62 12.32 -19.14
CA VAL A 2 -0.09 10.95 -19.19
C VAL A 2 -0.85 10.17 -18.12
N LYS A 3 -1.71 9.22 -18.52
CA LYS A 3 -2.26 8.24 -17.58
C LYS A 3 -1.11 7.30 -17.22
N GLU A 4 -0.49 7.50 -16.06
CA GLU A 4 0.43 6.52 -15.51
C GLU A 4 -0.33 5.19 -15.36
N GLN A 5 0.05 4.21 -16.16
CA GLN A 5 -0.52 2.86 -16.03
C GLN A 5 0.01 2.27 -14.72
N LYS A 6 -0.89 1.69 -13.92
CA LYS A 6 -0.48 0.93 -12.74
C LYS A 6 0.39 -0.24 -13.18
N GLU A 7 1.66 -0.22 -12.79
CA GLU A 7 2.55 -1.34 -13.06
C GLU A 7 2.12 -2.57 -12.24
N HIS A 8 2.10 -3.72 -12.89
CA HIS A 8 1.89 -5.00 -12.22
C HIS A 8 3.25 -5.64 -11.93
N ARG A 9 3.49 -6.00 -10.66
CA ARG A 9 4.67 -6.74 -10.23
C ARG A 9 4.22 -7.96 -9.42
N SER A 10 4.82 -9.10 -9.71
CA SER A 10 4.57 -10.34 -8.98
C SER A 10 5.70 -10.56 -7.98
N VAL A 11 5.35 -10.91 -6.74
CA VAL A 11 6.29 -11.21 -5.66
C VAL A 11 5.92 -12.56 -5.08
N ARG A 12 6.93 -13.39 -4.78
CA ARG A 12 6.71 -14.67 -4.09
C ARG A 12 6.90 -14.46 -2.59
N LEU A 13 5.97 -15.01 -1.82
CA LEU A 13 5.96 -14.94 -0.37
C LEU A 13 5.76 -16.36 0.19
N ASP A 14 6.43 -16.63 1.32
CA ASP A 14 6.22 -17.88 2.05
C ASP A 14 4.84 -17.96 2.68
N LYS A 15 4.40 -19.18 3.00
CA LYS A 15 3.07 -19.45 3.57
C LYS A 15 2.75 -18.64 4.84
N VAL A 16 3.76 -18.38 5.67
CA VAL A 16 3.59 -17.58 6.89
C VAL A 16 3.19 -16.14 6.58
N HIS A 17 3.75 -15.54 5.53
CA HIS A 17 3.42 -14.18 5.11
C HIS A 17 2.02 -14.11 4.51
N TRP A 18 1.60 -15.13 3.75
CA TRP A 18 0.22 -15.20 3.25
C TRP A 18 -0.80 -15.26 4.39
N LYS A 19 -0.54 -16.10 5.40
CA LYS A 19 -1.39 -16.17 6.60
C LYS A 19 -1.47 -14.83 7.32
N LEU A 20 -0.35 -14.13 7.45
CA LEU A 20 -0.30 -12.79 8.01
C LEU A 20 -1.17 -11.81 7.20
N LEU A 21 -1.08 -11.82 5.87
CA LEU A 21 -1.90 -10.96 5.02
C LEU A 21 -3.40 -11.23 5.18
N ASP A 22 -3.81 -12.50 5.30
CA ASP A 22 -5.20 -12.87 5.55
C ASP A 22 -5.69 -12.32 6.90
N GLU A 23 -4.88 -12.46 7.95
CA GLU A 23 -5.19 -11.94 9.29
C GLU A 23 -5.25 -10.40 9.34
N LEU A 24 -4.45 -9.73 8.51
CA LEU A 24 -4.41 -8.27 8.41
C LEU A 24 -5.50 -7.70 7.49
N THR A 25 -6.09 -8.52 6.62
CA THR A 25 -7.11 -8.07 5.66
C THR A 25 -8.24 -7.28 6.32
N PRO A 26 -8.91 -7.76 7.38
CA PRO A 26 -10.03 -7.02 8.00
C PRO A 26 -9.70 -5.60 8.48
N PHE A 27 -8.42 -5.30 8.73
CA PHE A 27 -7.97 -4.02 9.27
C PHE A 27 -7.38 -3.09 8.23
N TYR A 28 -6.69 -3.66 7.24
CA TYR A 28 -5.84 -2.91 6.32
C TYR A 28 -6.28 -2.99 4.86
N GLY A 29 -7.36 -3.69 4.51
CA GLY A 29 -7.84 -3.70 3.13
C GLY A 29 -8.99 -4.65 2.82
N SER A 30 -9.36 -4.73 1.55
CA SER A 30 -10.35 -5.70 1.04
C SER A 30 -9.70 -6.85 0.25
N SER A 31 -8.38 -6.78 0.01
CA SER A 31 -7.61 -7.75 -0.75
C SER A 31 -6.14 -7.74 -0.34
N ALA A 32 -5.43 -8.86 -0.54
CA ALA A 32 -4.00 -8.94 -0.23
C ALA A 32 -3.14 -7.83 -0.88
N PRO A 33 -3.32 -7.46 -2.17
CA PRO A 33 -2.58 -6.34 -2.76
C PRO A 33 -2.84 -5.00 -2.08
N GLU A 34 -4.08 -4.78 -1.62
CA GLU A 34 -4.45 -3.57 -0.90
C GLU A 34 -3.83 -3.52 0.50
N VAL A 35 -3.83 -4.64 1.21
CA VAL A 35 -3.17 -4.79 2.51
C VAL A 35 -1.68 -4.49 2.38
N VAL A 36 -1.00 -5.12 1.42
CA VAL A 36 0.42 -4.89 1.15
C VAL A 36 0.69 -3.42 0.85
N ARG A 37 -0.11 -2.81 -0.04
CA ARG A 37 0.01 -1.38 -0.35
C ARG A 37 -0.08 -0.53 0.91
N ASN A 38 -1.11 -0.73 1.72
CA ASN A 38 -1.37 0.12 2.89
C ASN A 38 -0.27 -0.05 3.97
N ILE A 39 0.24 -1.26 4.17
CA ILE A 39 1.38 -1.52 5.08
C ILE A 39 2.64 -0.80 4.60
N VAL A 40 2.97 -0.91 3.31
CA VAL A 40 4.15 -0.23 2.74
C VAL A 40 4.01 1.27 2.90
N LEU A 41 2.84 1.84 2.67
CA LEU A 41 2.61 3.29 2.84
C LEU A 41 2.75 3.77 4.27
N MET A 42 2.25 3.01 5.24
CA MET A 42 2.47 3.31 6.66
C MET A 42 3.96 3.27 7.00
N TRP A 43 4.67 2.23 6.54
CA TRP A 43 6.10 2.14 6.76
C TRP A 43 6.84 3.32 6.12
N LEU A 44 6.51 3.69 4.88
CA LEU A 44 7.08 4.86 4.22
C LEU A 44 6.74 6.14 4.99
N HIS A 45 5.55 6.26 5.57
CA HIS A 45 5.18 7.43 6.38
C HIS A 45 6.04 7.56 7.63
N ASP A 46 6.31 6.43 8.29
CA ASP A 46 7.01 6.41 9.57
C ASP A 46 8.53 6.46 9.40
N ASN A 47 9.04 6.09 8.22
CA ASN A 47 10.48 5.92 7.96
C ASN A 47 11.05 6.88 6.92
N LEU A 48 10.23 7.40 6.01
CA LEU A 48 10.61 8.45 5.06
C LEU A 48 9.86 9.71 5.44
N GLY A 49 10.57 10.83 5.53
CA GLY A 49 9.96 12.12 5.88
C GLY A 49 8.79 12.48 4.96
N SER A 50 7.91 13.37 5.45
CA SER A 50 6.62 13.77 4.84
C SER A 50 6.66 14.03 3.33
N ARG A 51 7.80 14.50 2.80
CA ARG A 51 8.02 14.82 1.39
C ARG A 51 7.77 13.64 0.44
N THR A 52 8.20 12.43 0.78
CA THR A 52 8.01 11.24 -0.09
C THR A 52 6.53 10.84 -0.17
N ILE A 53 5.76 11.04 0.90
CA ILE A 53 4.33 10.72 0.93
C ILE A 53 3.54 11.69 0.07
N ASP A 54 3.89 12.97 0.13
CA ASP A 54 3.21 13.99 -0.65
C ASP A 54 3.46 13.81 -2.16
N GLU A 55 4.66 13.36 -2.55
CA GLU A 55 4.95 12.92 -3.93
C GLU A 55 4.08 11.72 -4.34
N LEU A 56 3.92 10.72 -3.46
CA LEU A 56 3.05 9.56 -3.73
C LEU A 56 1.56 9.93 -3.84
N LYS A 57 1.10 10.91 -3.06
CA LYS A 57 -0.26 11.46 -3.20
C LYS A 57 -0.42 12.20 -4.53
N GLN A 58 0.56 13.02 -4.92
CA GLN A 58 0.54 13.77 -6.18
C GLN A 58 0.47 12.85 -7.40
N ASN A 59 1.12 11.69 -7.33
CA ASN A 59 1.10 10.70 -8.41
C ASN A 59 -0.13 9.77 -8.39
N ASN A 60 -1.13 10.03 -7.54
CA ASN A 60 -2.30 9.16 -7.32
C ASN A 60 -1.93 7.70 -7.00
N ALA A 61 -0.71 7.45 -6.52
CA ALA A 61 -0.28 6.12 -6.11
C ALA A 61 -1.06 5.67 -4.85
N ILE A 62 -1.59 6.63 -4.09
CA ILE A 62 -2.26 6.41 -2.80
C ILE A 62 -3.52 7.26 -2.65
N VAL A 63 -4.58 6.66 -2.11
CA VAL A 63 -5.78 7.36 -1.63
C VAL A 63 -5.95 6.96 -0.17
N LEU A 64 -5.39 7.76 0.74
CA LEU A 64 -5.62 7.59 2.16
C LEU A 64 -7.02 8.13 2.46
N GLY A 65 -8.00 7.22 2.53
CA GLY A 65 -9.35 7.57 2.98
C GLY A 65 -9.27 8.25 4.34
N LYS A 66 -9.91 9.42 4.48
CA LYS A 66 -10.05 10.09 5.78
C LYS A 66 -10.68 9.10 6.75
N ARG A 67 -9.95 8.72 7.81
CA ARG A 67 -10.57 8.15 9.01
C ARG A 67 -11.66 9.14 9.45
N LYS A 68 -12.91 8.69 9.44
CA LYS A 68 -14.02 9.37 10.13
C LYS A 68 -13.91 9.06 11.62
#